data_AF-A0A7V9I2X1-F1
#
_entry.id   AF-A0A7V9I2X1-F1
#
_cell.length_a   1.000
_cell.length_b   1.000
_cell.length_c   1.000
_cell.angle_alpha   90.00
_cell.angle_beta   90.00
_cell.angle_gamma   90.00
#
_symmetry.space_group_name_H-M   'P 1'
#
loop_
_entity.id
_entity.type
_entity.pdbx_description
1 polymer ?
#
loop_
_entity_poly.entity_id
_entity_poly.type
_entity_poly.pdbx_seq_one_letter_code
_entity_poly.pdbx_strand_id
1 'polypeptide(L)'
;MALAPSELGLRLDPATFEILRHRLWYLNDEGALTISRTSGSPVATEVFDMNAGLMNASGDLVYIDNFICAQATTLSSLVRYLLAEYADNPGFEPEDVFLCNDPYVSVCHQTCVQVATPIYWEGELVAWAGASLHVIDVGGPTAGQVQVDAADMFGEQPLTGPIKIVENGRLRKDVEGTYLRNSRLPDLLALDLRAKIAAVEAIRRRLLDTFREFGADTVLAAMEDIVDYTERRMRARLLELPDGTWRHRGYI
;
A
#
# COMPACT_ATOMS: atom_id res chain seq x y z
N MET A 1 30.77 5.91 4.52
CA MET A 1 31.33 5.17 5.67
C MET A 1 30.16 4.54 6.42
N ALA A 2 30.15 3.23 6.68
CA ALA A 2 29.07 2.62 7.44
C ALA A 2 29.16 3.12 8.90
N LEU A 3 28.07 3.70 9.41
CA LEU A 3 27.97 4.22 10.78
C LEU A 3 28.12 3.05 11.78
N ALA A 4 28.75 3.30 12.92
CA ALA A 4 28.87 2.29 13.97
C ALA A 4 27.49 2.01 14.62
N PRO A 5 27.24 0.79 15.13
CA PRO A 5 26.06 0.40 15.92
C PRO A 5 25.52 1.44 16.92
N SER A 6 26.42 2.05 17.70
CA SER A 6 26.09 3.02 18.73
C SER A 6 25.75 4.42 18.17
N GLU A 7 26.13 4.70 16.92
CA GLU A 7 25.81 5.95 16.21
C GLU A 7 24.48 5.85 15.45
N LEU A 8 23.92 4.65 15.30
CA LEU A 8 22.69 4.43 14.55
C LEU A 8 21.43 4.81 15.35
N GLY A 9 21.51 5.00 16.67
CA GLY A 9 20.37 5.40 17.51
C GLY A 9 19.20 4.42 17.45
N LEU A 10 19.49 3.12 17.30
CA LEU A 10 18.50 2.05 17.21
C LEU A 10 18.05 1.62 18.60
N ARG A 11 16.79 1.21 18.73
CA ARG A 11 16.24 0.53 19.90
C ARG A 11 16.76 -0.91 19.98
N LEU A 12 16.92 -1.55 18.83
CA LEU A 12 17.41 -2.92 18.71
C LEU A 12 18.93 -2.99 18.58
N ASP A 13 19.51 -4.15 18.93
CA ASP A 13 20.88 -4.43 18.53
C ASP A 13 21.00 -4.53 16.99
N PRO A 14 22.15 -4.15 16.40
CA PRO A 14 22.28 -4.07 14.95
C PRO A 14 22.07 -5.39 14.22
N ALA A 15 22.39 -6.53 14.84
CA ALA A 15 22.25 -7.82 14.18
C ALA A 15 20.77 -8.19 14.06
N THR A 16 20.02 -8.06 15.15
CA THR A 16 18.56 -8.27 15.16
C THR A 16 17.87 -7.26 14.25
N PHE A 17 18.27 -5.98 14.30
CA PHE A 17 17.76 -4.94 13.41
C PHE A 17 17.94 -5.34 11.93
N GLU A 18 19.14 -5.72 11.50
CA GLU A 18 19.37 -6.09 10.09
C GLU A 18 18.59 -7.34 9.68
N ILE A 19 18.47 -8.34 10.56
CA ILE A 19 17.64 -9.54 10.30
C ILE A 19 16.18 -9.14 10.07
N LEU A 20 15.59 -8.38 10.99
CA LEU A 20 14.19 -7.96 10.90
C LEU A 20 13.97 -6.99 9.75
N ARG A 21 14.90 -6.05 9.53
CA ARG A 21 14.88 -5.12 8.39
C ARG A 21 14.78 -5.88 7.07
N HIS A 22 15.59 -6.92 6.87
CA HIS A 22 15.52 -7.75 5.67
C HIS A 22 14.27 -8.66 5.61
N ARG A 23 13.83 -9.21 6.74
CA ARG A 23 12.60 -10.03 6.83
C ARG A 23 11.37 -9.21 6.43
N LEU A 24 11.23 -8.01 6.98
CA LEU A 24 10.13 -7.08 6.71
C LEU A 24 10.16 -6.54 5.27
N TRP A 25 11.35 -6.34 4.70
CA TRP A 25 11.48 -6.03 3.28
C TRP A 25 11.00 -7.21 2.40
N TYR A 26 11.47 -8.42 2.69
CA TYR A 26 11.13 -9.61 1.88
C TYR A 26 9.63 -9.93 1.89
N LEU A 27 8.95 -9.80 3.04
CA LEU A 27 7.50 -10.03 3.07
C LEU A 27 6.73 -8.97 2.27
N ASN A 28 7.21 -7.72 2.21
CA ASN A 28 6.61 -6.68 1.37
C ASN A 28 6.77 -7.00 -0.11
N ASP A 29 7.99 -7.41 -0.50
CA ASP A 29 8.33 -7.85 -1.87
C ASP A 29 7.53 -9.09 -2.30
N GLU A 30 7.33 -10.05 -1.39
CA GLU A 30 6.44 -11.20 -1.63
C GLU A 30 5.00 -10.74 -1.96
N GLY A 31 4.51 -9.68 -1.31
CA GLY A 31 3.22 -9.07 -1.63
C GLY A 31 3.18 -8.55 -3.07
N ALA A 32 4.12 -7.70 -3.47
CA ALA A 32 4.17 -7.15 -4.82
C ALA A 32 4.35 -8.25 -5.89
N LEU A 33 5.23 -9.21 -5.66
CA LEU A 33 5.43 -10.36 -6.55
C LEU A 33 4.18 -11.24 -6.65
N THR A 34 3.39 -11.36 -5.58
CA THR A 34 2.11 -12.08 -5.61
C THR A 34 1.15 -11.42 -6.60
N ILE A 35 1.10 -10.08 -6.67
CA ILE A 35 0.28 -9.37 -7.65
C ILE A 35 0.71 -9.76 -9.07
N SER A 36 2.01 -9.64 -9.37
CA SER A 36 2.57 -9.93 -10.70
C SER A 36 2.28 -11.35 -11.19
N ARG A 37 2.16 -12.31 -10.28
CA ARG A 37 1.99 -13.73 -10.61
C ARG A 37 0.54 -14.18 -10.68
N THR A 38 -0.41 -13.37 -10.18
CA THR A 38 -1.81 -13.80 -10.00
C THR A 38 -2.83 -12.93 -10.71
N SER A 39 -2.54 -11.66 -11.00
CA SER A 39 -3.47 -10.74 -11.65
C SER A 39 -3.81 -11.16 -13.09
N GLY A 40 -2.85 -11.73 -13.82
CA GLY A 40 -3.05 -12.11 -15.23
C GLY A 40 -3.23 -10.93 -16.19
N SER A 41 -3.23 -9.68 -15.72
CA SER A 41 -3.25 -8.49 -16.57
C SER A 41 -1.84 -8.10 -17.00
N PRO A 42 -1.65 -7.66 -18.26
CA PRO A 42 -0.34 -7.22 -18.74
C PRO A 42 0.21 -6.03 -17.94
N VAL A 43 -0.67 -5.24 -17.31
CA VAL A 43 -0.28 -4.12 -16.44
C VAL A 43 0.49 -4.63 -15.22
N ALA A 44 0.04 -5.72 -14.61
CA ALA A 44 0.73 -6.33 -13.47
C ALA A 44 1.89 -7.24 -13.88
N THR A 45 1.75 -8.00 -14.98
CA THR A 45 2.68 -9.08 -15.33
C THR A 45 3.86 -8.63 -16.19
N GLU A 46 3.70 -7.56 -16.96
CA GLU A 46 4.70 -7.08 -17.93
C GLU A 46 5.14 -5.64 -17.66
N VAL A 47 4.20 -4.76 -17.28
CA VAL A 47 4.48 -3.33 -17.05
C VAL A 47 4.91 -3.06 -15.61
N PHE A 48 4.39 -3.83 -14.66
CA PHE A 48 4.61 -3.68 -13.22
C PHE A 48 4.16 -2.31 -12.67
N ASP A 49 3.05 -1.77 -13.20
CA ASP A 49 2.43 -0.54 -12.67
C ASP A 49 1.59 -0.85 -11.43
N MET A 50 2.29 -1.19 -10.35
CA MET A 50 1.72 -1.65 -9.09
C MET A 50 2.72 -1.40 -7.96
N ASN A 51 2.28 -1.58 -6.72
CA ASN A 51 3.18 -1.64 -5.57
C ASN A 51 2.49 -2.30 -4.36
N ALA A 52 3.27 -2.69 -3.37
CA ALA A 52 2.79 -3.12 -2.07
C ALA A 52 3.47 -2.29 -0.96
N GLY A 53 2.78 -2.11 0.15
CA GLY A 53 3.27 -1.34 1.28
C GLY A 53 2.96 -1.99 2.62
N LEU A 54 3.95 -2.02 3.50
CA LEU A 54 3.79 -2.32 4.92
C LEU A 54 3.78 -1.00 5.69
N MET A 55 2.77 -0.81 6.53
CA MET A 55 2.60 0.38 7.36
C MET A 55 2.48 0.02 8.83
N ASN A 56 2.88 0.93 9.72
CA ASN A 56 2.61 0.81 11.15
C ASN A 56 1.11 1.01 11.45
N ALA A 57 0.71 0.85 12.72
CA ALA A 57 -0.68 1.03 13.16
C ALA A 57 -1.29 2.40 12.82
N SER A 58 -0.45 3.46 12.75
CA SER A 58 -0.85 4.83 12.43
C SER A 58 -0.90 5.13 10.92
N GLY A 59 -0.53 4.16 10.08
CA GLY A 59 -0.51 4.31 8.63
C GLY A 59 0.77 4.91 8.07
N ASP A 60 1.86 5.03 8.84
CA ASP A 60 3.17 5.42 8.30
C ASP A 60 3.81 4.26 7.57
N LEU A 61 4.39 4.54 6.40
CA LEU A 61 5.06 3.53 5.58
C LEU A 61 6.37 3.09 6.23
N VAL A 62 6.46 1.80 6.52
CA VAL A 62 7.69 1.13 6.97
C VAL A 62 8.47 0.61 5.78
N TYR A 63 7.78 0.00 4.82
CA TYR A 63 8.36 -0.47 3.57
C TYR A 63 7.44 -0.24 2.38
N ILE A 64 8.08 0.00 1.24
CA ILE A 64 7.49 0.03 -0.09
C ILE A 64 8.37 -0.78 -1.03
N ASP A 65 7.82 -1.24 -2.14
CA ASP A 65 8.60 -1.91 -3.18
C ASP A 65 9.19 -0.91 -4.20
N ASN A 66 10.15 -1.39 -4.99
CA ASN A 66 10.86 -0.62 -6.02
C ASN A 66 10.10 -0.49 -7.35
N PHE A 67 8.86 -0.97 -7.42
CA PHE A 67 7.95 -0.69 -8.54
C PHE A 67 7.50 0.80 -8.51
N ILE A 68 6.28 1.13 -8.94
CA ILE A 68 5.86 2.53 -9.03
C ILE A 68 5.66 3.10 -7.61
N CYS A 69 6.67 3.82 -7.10
CA CYS A 69 6.69 4.34 -5.72
C CYS A 69 5.49 5.26 -5.43
N ALA A 70 5.02 6.02 -6.43
CA ALA A 70 3.85 6.89 -6.28
C ALA A 70 2.58 6.11 -5.86
N GLN A 71 2.44 4.87 -6.31
CA GLN A 71 1.34 3.99 -5.90
C GLN A 71 1.47 3.50 -4.46
N ALA A 72 2.69 3.28 -3.96
CA ALA A 72 2.88 2.88 -2.57
C ALA A 72 2.75 4.05 -1.60
N THR A 73 3.27 5.23 -1.96
CA THR A 73 3.25 6.40 -1.08
C THR A 73 1.85 6.85 -0.70
N THR A 74 0.88 6.63 -1.59
CA THR A 74 -0.52 7.00 -1.39
C THR A 74 -1.29 6.03 -0.49
N LEU A 75 -0.79 4.82 -0.25
CA LEU A 75 -1.40 3.86 0.69
C LEU A 75 -1.48 4.45 2.12
N SER A 76 -0.49 5.27 2.50
CA SER A 76 -0.50 5.97 3.78
C SER A 76 -1.71 6.90 3.92
N SER A 77 -2.05 7.63 2.85
CA SER A 77 -3.24 8.49 2.83
C SER A 77 -4.53 7.69 2.98
N LEU A 78 -4.63 6.53 2.32
CA LEU A 78 -5.79 5.64 2.45
C LEU A 78 -5.95 5.16 3.90
N VAL A 79 -4.88 4.64 4.50
CA VAL A 79 -4.94 4.13 5.88
C VAL A 79 -5.26 5.25 6.88
N ARG A 80 -4.65 6.43 6.73
CA ARG A 80 -4.95 7.58 7.59
C ARG A 80 -6.39 8.06 7.45
N TYR A 81 -6.93 8.07 6.22
CA TYR A 81 -8.34 8.39 6.00
C TYR A 81 -9.25 7.36 6.67
N LEU A 82 -8.96 6.06 6.49
CA LEU A 82 -9.70 4.99 7.16
C LEU A 82 -9.68 5.21 8.68
N LEU A 83 -8.51 5.36 9.28
CA LEU A 83 -8.37 5.60 10.72
C LEU A 83 -9.15 6.83 11.21
N ALA A 84 -9.16 7.92 10.43
CA ALA A 84 -9.86 9.15 10.80
C ALA A 84 -11.38 9.04 10.69
N GLU A 85 -11.88 8.47 9.59
CA GLU A 85 -13.30 8.52 9.25
C GLU A 85 -14.04 7.25 9.65
N TYR A 86 -13.37 6.09 9.62
CA TYR A 86 -14.01 4.76 9.67
C TYR A 86 -13.70 3.94 10.92
N ALA A 87 -12.90 4.46 11.85
CA ALA A 87 -12.56 3.73 13.07
C ALA A 87 -13.78 3.35 13.93
N ASP A 88 -14.79 4.22 14.01
CA ASP A 88 -16.04 3.95 14.74
C ASP A 88 -17.05 3.16 13.87
N ASN A 89 -17.19 3.54 12.60
CA ASN A 89 -18.12 2.91 11.68
C ASN A 89 -17.58 3.02 10.24
N PRO A 90 -17.40 1.89 9.52
CA PRO A 90 -17.78 0.52 9.88
C PRO A 90 -16.81 -0.21 10.82
N GLY A 91 -15.78 0.46 11.32
CA GLY A 91 -14.73 -0.17 12.11
C GLY A 91 -13.86 -1.13 11.30
N PHE A 92 -12.88 -1.70 11.99
CA PHE A 92 -11.89 -2.60 11.42
C PHE A 92 -11.90 -3.91 12.21
N GLU A 93 -12.01 -5.03 11.50
CA GLU A 93 -11.85 -6.35 12.08
C GLU A 93 -10.70 -7.10 11.39
N PRO A 94 -10.11 -8.11 12.04
CA PRO A 94 -9.17 -9.00 11.39
C PRO A 94 -9.74 -9.56 10.09
N GLU A 95 -8.90 -9.61 9.05
CA GLU A 95 -9.26 -10.12 7.71
C GLU A 95 -10.27 -9.27 6.93
N ASP A 96 -10.55 -8.05 7.39
CA ASP A 96 -11.21 -7.04 6.56
C ASP A 96 -10.26 -6.53 5.47
N VAL A 97 -10.82 -6.16 4.32
CA VAL A 97 -10.08 -5.49 3.24
C VAL A 97 -10.91 -4.34 2.71
N PHE A 98 -10.30 -3.16 2.66
CA PHE A 98 -10.90 -1.94 2.10
C PHE A 98 -10.40 -1.73 0.69
N LEU A 99 -11.29 -1.37 -0.23
CA LEU A 99 -11.01 -0.99 -1.62
C LEU A 99 -11.15 0.53 -1.76
N CYS A 100 -10.29 1.17 -2.54
CA CYS A 100 -10.43 2.58 -2.91
C CYS A 100 -9.82 2.87 -4.28
N ASN A 101 -10.46 3.75 -5.06
CA ASN A 101 -9.87 4.37 -6.24
C ASN A 101 -10.16 5.88 -6.33
N ASP A 102 -10.42 6.52 -5.19
CA ASP A 102 -10.74 7.93 -5.11
C ASP A 102 -9.46 8.80 -4.97
N PRO A 103 -9.12 9.64 -5.96
CA PRO A 103 -7.93 10.49 -5.91
C PRO A 103 -8.00 11.60 -4.85
N TYR A 104 -9.20 11.95 -4.40
CA TYR A 104 -9.38 12.90 -3.30
C TYR A 104 -9.08 12.28 -1.93
N VAL A 105 -8.90 10.95 -1.88
CA VAL A 105 -8.53 10.20 -0.67
C VAL A 105 -7.09 9.69 -0.72
N SER A 106 -6.70 8.97 -1.77
CA SER A 106 -5.36 8.38 -1.82
C SER A 106 -4.74 8.31 -3.21
N VAL A 107 -5.42 7.73 -4.20
CA VAL A 107 -4.78 7.25 -5.44
C VAL A 107 -4.34 8.37 -6.40
N CYS A 108 -3.44 8.02 -7.34
CA CYS A 108 -2.96 8.92 -8.40
C CYS A 108 -4.09 9.43 -9.31
N HIS A 109 -4.97 8.51 -9.66
CA HIS A 109 -6.12 8.64 -10.55
C HIS A 109 -6.93 7.34 -10.43
N GLN A 110 -8.14 7.31 -10.97
CA GLN A 110 -9.16 6.30 -10.74
C GLN A 110 -8.80 4.88 -11.18
N THR A 111 -7.84 4.75 -12.08
CA THR A 111 -7.34 3.45 -12.55
C THR A 111 -6.20 2.90 -11.70
N CYS A 112 -5.55 3.71 -10.87
CA CYS A 112 -4.81 3.23 -9.71
C CYS A 112 -5.85 2.73 -8.68
N VAL A 113 -5.98 1.41 -8.48
CA VAL A 113 -6.92 0.84 -7.50
C VAL A 113 -6.16 0.23 -6.33
N GLN A 114 -6.48 0.68 -5.13
CA GLN A 114 -5.85 0.27 -3.89
C GLN A 114 -6.71 -0.65 -3.05
N VAL A 115 -6.06 -1.54 -2.32
CA VAL A 115 -6.64 -2.21 -1.17
C VAL A 115 -5.76 -2.06 0.06
N ALA A 116 -6.38 -2.06 1.25
CA ALA A 116 -5.69 -2.07 2.53
C ALA A 116 -6.37 -3.02 3.50
N THR A 117 -5.58 -3.74 4.30
CA THR A 117 -6.05 -4.65 5.36
C THR A 117 -5.40 -4.29 6.70
N PRO A 118 -6.18 -4.21 7.79
CA PRO A 118 -5.64 -4.06 9.13
C PRO A 118 -5.00 -5.37 9.59
N ILE A 119 -3.91 -5.27 10.34
CA ILE A 119 -3.21 -6.43 10.90
C ILE A 119 -3.29 -6.34 12.42
N TYR A 120 -3.95 -7.33 13.01
CA TYR A 120 -4.10 -7.45 14.44
C TYR A 120 -3.14 -8.48 15.04
N TRP A 121 -2.59 -8.17 16.20
CA TRP A 121 -1.84 -9.11 17.04
C TRP A 121 -2.44 -9.09 18.45
N GLU A 122 -2.86 -10.25 18.95
CA GLU A 122 -3.44 -10.39 20.30
C GLU A 122 -4.60 -9.42 20.62
N GLY A 123 -5.38 -9.05 19.60
CA GLY A 123 -6.54 -8.15 19.73
C GLY A 123 -6.22 -6.67 19.52
N GLU A 124 -4.96 -6.31 19.30
CA GLU A 124 -4.54 -4.93 19.04
C GLU A 124 -4.18 -4.72 17.55
N LEU A 125 -4.57 -3.57 17.01
CA LEU A 125 -4.19 -3.14 15.66
C LEU A 125 -2.72 -2.70 15.68
N VAL A 126 -1.84 -3.51 15.07
CA VAL A 126 -0.38 -3.29 15.12
C VAL A 126 0.21 -2.78 13.82
N ALA A 127 -0.43 -3.05 12.69
CA ALA A 127 0.08 -2.70 11.37
C ALA A 127 -1.04 -2.67 10.32
N TRP A 128 -0.70 -2.20 9.13
CA TRP A 128 -1.53 -2.32 7.93
C TRP A 128 -0.69 -2.84 6.77
N ALA A 129 -1.32 -3.63 5.90
CA ALA A 129 -0.76 -3.96 4.59
C ALA A 129 -1.61 -3.35 3.50
N GLY A 130 -0.95 -2.79 2.49
CA GLY A 130 -1.60 -2.18 1.34
C GLY A 130 -1.05 -2.76 0.04
N ALA A 131 -1.91 -2.80 -0.98
CA ALA A 131 -1.53 -3.15 -2.34
C ALA A 131 -2.24 -2.22 -3.31
N SER A 132 -1.50 -1.72 -4.29
CA SER A 132 -1.99 -0.85 -5.34
C SER A 132 -1.64 -1.47 -6.68
N LEU A 133 -2.59 -1.44 -7.61
CA LEU A 133 -2.38 -1.90 -8.98
C LEU A 133 -3.15 -0.98 -9.90
N HIS A 134 -2.48 -0.51 -10.93
CA HIS A 134 -3.12 0.14 -12.04
C HIS A 134 -3.92 -0.89 -12.86
N VAL A 135 -5.19 -0.62 -13.08
CA VAL A 135 -6.08 -1.52 -13.83
C VAL A 135 -6.47 -0.89 -15.16
N ILE A 136 -6.81 -1.73 -16.14
CA ILE A 136 -7.04 -1.26 -17.51
C ILE A 136 -8.29 -0.38 -17.62
N ASP A 137 -9.37 -0.76 -16.93
CA ASP A 137 -10.68 -0.13 -17.08
C ASP A 137 -11.50 -0.31 -15.80
N VAL A 138 -12.02 0.80 -15.26
CA VAL A 138 -13.00 0.85 -14.15
C VAL A 138 -14.31 1.52 -14.59
N GLY A 139 -14.53 1.65 -15.91
CA GLY A 139 -15.69 2.33 -16.49
C GLY A 139 -15.41 3.74 -17.02
N GLY A 140 -16.36 4.66 -16.85
CA GLY A 140 -16.31 6.02 -17.41
C GLY A 140 -16.82 6.12 -18.86
N PRO A 141 -16.95 7.33 -19.43
CA PRO A 141 -17.60 7.53 -20.73
C PRO A 141 -16.88 6.92 -21.93
N THR A 142 -15.54 6.96 -21.96
CA THR A 142 -14.74 6.36 -23.02
C THR A 142 -13.95 5.15 -22.52
N ALA A 143 -13.57 4.26 -23.43
CA ALA A 143 -12.78 3.09 -23.09
C ALA A 143 -11.33 3.47 -22.76
N GLY A 144 -10.78 2.87 -21.71
CA GLY A 144 -9.39 3.08 -21.30
C GLY A 144 -9.26 3.88 -20.00
N GLN A 145 -8.05 4.39 -19.79
CA GLN A 145 -7.59 4.77 -18.45
C GLN A 145 -7.78 6.24 -18.11
N VAL A 146 -7.84 7.12 -19.12
CA VAL A 146 -7.88 8.58 -18.95
C VAL A 146 -8.92 9.18 -19.89
N GLN A 147 -9.75 10.08 -19.37
CA GLN A 147 -10.78 10.79 -20.13
C GLN A 147 -10.28 12.20 -20.45
N VAL A 148 -9.61 12.37 -21.59
CA VAL A 148 -8.95 13.65 -21.94
C VAL A 148 -9.93 14.82 -22.08
N ASP A 149 -11.16 14.55 -22.56
CA ASP A 149 -12.17 15.57 -22.83
C ASP A 149 -13.14 15.80 -21.65
N ALA A 150 -12.89 15.19 -20.48
CA ALA A 150 -13.73 15.39 -19.31
C ALA A 150 -13.62 16.83 -18.79
N ALA A 151 -14.76 17.51 -18.65
CA ALA A 151 -14.80 18.88 -18.12
C ALA A 151 -14.60 18.92 -16.59
N ASP A 152 -14.99 17.83 -15.92
CA ASP A 152 -14.85 17.62 -14.49
C ASP A 152 -14.79 16.12 -14.19
N MET A 153 -14.53 15.79 -12.92
CA MET A 153 -14.43 14.43 -12.41
C MET A 153 -15.69 13.57 -12.63
N PHE A 154 -16.87 14.17 -12.80
CA PHE A 154 -18.12 13.42 -13.02
C PHE A 154 -18.25 12.93 -14.47
N GLY A 155 -17.46 13.51 -15.38
CA GLY A 155 -17.22 12.99 -16.73
C GLY A 155 -16.11 11.94 -16.80
N GLU A 156 -15.47 11.58 -15.68
CA GLU A 156 -14.38 10.61 -15.65
C GLU A 156 -14.85 9.20 -15.23
N GLN A 157 -13.89 8.32 -14.99
CA GLN A 157 -14.14 7.03 -14.37
C GLN A 157 -14.82 7.19 -12.98
N PRO A 158 -15.75 6.28 -12.62
CA PRO A 158 -16.46 6.39 -11.35
C PRO A 158 -15.51 6.30 -10.15
N LEU A 159 -15.73 7.18 -9.20
CA LEU A 159 -15.04 7.16 -7.91
C LEU A 159 -15.69 6.15 -6.98
N THR A 160 -14.85 5.35 -6.36
CA THR A 160 -15.16 4.43 -5.27
C THR A 160 -14.33 4.89 -4.09
N GLY A 161 -14.98 5.66 -3.22
CA GLY A 161 -14.43 5.98 -1.90
C GLY A 161 -14.11 4.70 -1.12
N PRO A 162 -13.35 4.79 -0.02
CA PRO A 162 -12.98 3.61 0.75
C PRO A 162 -14.22 2.79 1.10
N ILE A 163 -14.20 1.49 0.80
CA ILE A 163 -15.31 0.60 1.08
C ILE A 163 -14.79 -0.78 1.48
N LYS A 164 -15.37 -1.36 2.54
CA LYS A 164 -15.06 -2.72 2.97
C LYS A 164 -15.55 -3.72 1.91
N ILE A 165 -14.63 -4.30 1.15
CA ILE A 165 -14.90 -5.29 0.08
C ILE A 165 -14.72 -6.74 0.55
N VAL A 166 -13.86 -6.97 1.55
CA VAL A 166 -13.82 -8.22 2.30
C VAL A 166 -14.18 -7.89 3.73
N GLU A 167 -15.15 -8.62 4.28
CA GLU A 167 -15.64 -8.45 5.65
C GLU A 167 -15.50 -9.78 6.39
N ASN A 168 -14.74 -9.79 7.48
CA ASN A 168 -14.42 -11.01 8.25
C ASN A 168 -13.91 -12.16 7.35
N GLY A 169 -12.95 -11.86 6.48
CA GLY A 169 -12.37 -12.83 5.55
C GLY A 169 -13.29 -13.27 4.40
N ARG A 170 -14.51 -12.71 4.30
CA ARG A 170 -15.48 -13.04 3.26
C ARG A 170 -15.66 -11.89 2.29
N LEU A 171 -15.39 -12.16 1.01
CA LEU A 171 -15.64 -11.19 -0.05
C LEU A 171 -17.12 -10.83 -0.14
N ARG A 172 -17.42 -9.53 -0.07
CA ARG A 172 -18.75 -8.96 -0.26
C ARG A 172 -19.13 -8.96 -1.74
N LYS A 173 -19.99 -9.91 -2.11
CA LYS A 173 -20.41 -10.14 -3.50
C LYS A 173 -21.24 -9.01 -4.10
N ASP A 174 -21.99 -8.30 -3.27
CA ASP A 174 -22.72 -7.07 -3.61
C ASP A 174 -21.75 -5.93 -4.00
N VAL A 175 -20.69 -5.73 -3.21
CA VAL A 175 -19.67 -4.72 -3.46
C VAL A 175 -18.84 -5.08 -4.68
N GLU A 176 -18.36 -6.32 -4.77
CA GLU A 176 -17.66 -6.83 -5.95
C GLU A 176 -18.50 -6.68 -7.21
N GLY A 177 -19.77 -7.13 -7.18
CA GLY A 177 -20.65 -7.05 -8.34
C GLY A 177 -20.83 -5.62 -8.84
N THR A 178 -20.93 -4.66 -7.92
CA THR A 178 -21.02 -3.23 -8.25
C THR A 178 -19.73 -2.71 -8.88
N TYR A 179 -18.58 -3.03 -8.28
CA TYR A 179 -17.27 -2.63 -8.77
C TYR A 179 -16.98 -3.18 -10.18
N LEU A 180 -17.20 -4.48 -10.39
CA LEU A 180 -16.93 -5.13 -11.67
C LEU A 180 -17.89 -4.68 -12.78
N ARG A 181 -19.15 -4.37 -12.45
CA ARG A 181 -20.17 -4.01 -13.43
C ARG A 181 -19.84 -2.74 -14.22
N ASN A 182 -19.05 -1.84 -13.65
CA ASN A 182 -18.66 -0.61 -14.32
C ASN A 182 -17.58 -0.82 -15.37
N SER A 183 -16.83 -1.93 -15.29
CA SER A 183 -15.72 -2.20 -16.19
C SER A 183 -16.14 -2.87 -17.49
N ARG A 184 -15.45 -2.50 -18.57
CA ARG A 184 -15.50 -3.20 -19.87
C ARG A 184 -14.76 -4.53 -19.84
N LEU A 185 -13.92 -4.77 -18.83
CA LEU A 185 -13.09 -5.95 -18.67
C LEU A 185 -13.31 -6.59 -17.28
N PRO A 186 -14.55 -6.98 -16.92
CA PRO A 186 -14.90 -7.39 -15.57
C PRO A 186 -14.13 -8.63 -15.09
N ASP A 187 -13.87 -9.60 -15.97
CA ASP A 187 -13.14 -10.82 -15.60
C ASP A 187 -11.67 -10.52 -15.26
N LEU A 188 -11.03 -9.64 -16.03
CA LEU A 188 -9.66 -9.22 -15.78
C LEU A 188 -9.57 -8.36 -14.51
N LEU A 189 -10.51 -7.43 -14.35
CA LEU A 189 -10.61 -6.59 -13.15
C LEU A 189 -10.83 -7.43 -11.89
N ALA A 190 -11.59 -8.52 -11.98
CA ALA A 190 -11.77 -9.47 -10.89
C ALA A 190 -10.46 -10.18 -10.53
N LEU A 191 -9.65 -10.60 -11.52
CA LEU A 191 -8.34 -11.18 -11.26
C LEU A 191 -7.39 -10.16 -10.61
N ASP A 192 -7.36 -8.92 -11.10
CA ASP A 192 -6.60 -7.81 -10.51
C ASP A 192 -7.01 -7.54 -9.06
N LEU A 193 -8.30 -7.64 -8.73
CA LEU A 193 -8.80 -7.49 -7.36
C LEU A 193 -8.34 -8.66 -6.48
N ARG A 194 -8.48 -9.90 -6.97
CA ARG A 194 -8.01 -11.09 -6.23
C ARG A 194 -6.51 -11.07 -5.98
N ALA A 195 -5.73 -10.63 -6.96
CA ALA A 195 -4.29 -10.50 -6.85
C ALA A 195 -3.89 -9.54 -5.72
N LYS A 196 -4.54 -8.37 -5.65
CA LYS A 196 -4.34 -7.40 -4.57
C LYS A 196 -4.74 -7.97 -3.20
N ILE A 197 -5.88 -8.65 -3.09
CA ILE A 197 -6.32 -9.29 -1.83
C ILE A 197 -5.32 -10.38 -1.40
N ALA A 198 -4.84 -11.20 -2.34
CA ALA A 198 -3.86 -12.24 -2.06
C ALA A 198 -2.52 -11.65 -1.61
N ALA A 199 -2.09 -10.52 -2.17
CA ALA A 199 -0.87 -9.83 -1.81
C ALA A 199 -0.90 -9.32 -0.37
N VAL A 200 -1.96 -8.60 0.03
CA VAL A 200 -2.07 -8.10 1.41
C VAL A 200 -2.24 -9.22 2.42
N GLU A 201 -2.91 -10.31 2.05
CA GLU A 201 -3.01 -11.52 2.87
C GLU A 201 -1.66 -12.22 3.05
N ALA A 202 -0.83 -12.28 2.00
CA ALA A 202 0.52 -12.83 2.09
C ALA A 202 1.39 -12.01 3.07
N ILE A 203 1.36 -10.67 2.95
CA ILE A 203 2.06 -9.77 3.87
C ILE A 203 1.56 -9.99 5.31
N ARG A 204 0.25 -10.00 5.53
CA ARG A 204 -0.36 -10.21 6.85
C ARG A 204 0.13 -11.51 7.48
N ARG A 205 0.00 -12.65 6.78
CA ARG A 205 0.43 -13.95 7.29
C ARG A 205 1.91 -13.97 7.67
N ARG A 206 2.79 -13.43 6.80
CA ARG A 206 4.23 -13.38 7.04
C ARG A 206 4.61 -12.49 8.22
N LEU A 207 3.90 -11.37 8.39
CA LEU A 207 4.12 -10.51 9.54
C LEU A 207 3.71 -11.20 10.84
N LEU A 208 2.56 -11.89 10.86
CA LEU A 208 2.11 -12.67 12.01
C LEU A 208 3.09 -13.81 12.35
N ASP A 209 3.66 -14.49 11.35
CA ASP A 209 4.71 -15.49 11.57
C ASP A 209 5.98 -14.86 12.18
N THR A 210 6.33 -13.65 11.73
CA THR A 210 7.48 -12.90 12.27
C THR A 210 7.24 -12.50 13.72
N PHE A 211 6.03 -12.07 14.08
CA PHE A 211 5.65 -11.80 15.47
C PHE A 211 5.73 -13.05 16.36
N ARG A 212 5.30 -14.23 15.86
CA ARG A 212 5.43 -15.51 16.60
C ARG A 212 6.88 -15.88 16.89
N GLU A 213 7.79 -15.57 15.97
CA GLU A 213 9.19 -15.97 16.05
C GLU A 213 10.04 -15.00 16.90
N PHE A 214 9.85 -13.69 16.72
CA PHE A 214 10.70 -12.66 17.33
C PHE A 214 10.03 -11.88 18.48
N GLY A 215 8.72 -12.07 18.70
CA GLY A 215 7.93 -11.33 19.67
C GLY A 215 7.44 -9.98 19.15
N ALA A 216 6.28 -9.53 19.65
CA ALA A 216 5.63 -8.27 19.25
C ALA A 216 6.52 -7.05 19.46
N ASP A 217 7.03 -6.87 20.67
CA ASP A 217 7.86 -5.71 21.06
C ASP A 217 9.08 -5.56 20.15
N THR A 218 9.77 -6.67 19.85
CA THR A 218 10.96 -6.66 18.99
C THR A 218 10.63 -6.24 17.57
N VAL A 219 9.55 -6.78 17.00
CA VAL A 219 9.17 -6.49 15.61
C VAL A 219 8.63 -5.06 15.48
N LEU A 220 7.84 -4.59 16.45
CA LEU A 220 7.37 -3.20 16.50
C LEU A 220 8.54 -2.22 16.64
N ALA A 221 9.49 -2.50 17.54
CA ALA A 221 10.71 -1.71 17.66
C ALA A 221 11.53 -1.69 16.36
N ALA A 222 11.58 -2.80 15.62
CA ALA A 222 12.23 -2.82 14.31
C ALA A 222 11.52 -1.93 13.29
N MET A 223 10.19 -1.95 13.24
CA MET A 223 9.39 -1.09 12.36
C MET A 223 9.66 0.40 12.64
N GLU A 224 9.69 0.80 13.91
CA GLU A 224 10.05 2.17 14.31
C GLU A 224 11.51 2.52 13.96
N ASP A 225 12.46 1.64 14.28
CA ASP A 225 13.87 1.82 13.96
C ASP A 225 14.11 1.98 12.45
N ILE A 226 13.35 1.28 11.60
CA ILE A 226 13.45 1.39 10.14
C ILE A 226 13.04 2.80 9.66
N VAL A 227 11.93 3.33 10.18
CA VAL A 227 11.43 4.66 9.82
C VAL A 227 12.44 5.72 10.28
N ASP A 228 12.88 5.65 11.54
CA ASP A 228 13.84 6.57 12.13
C ASP A 228 15.21 6.51 11.43
N TYR A 229 15.67 5.31 11.08
CA TYR A 229 16.91 5.11 10.33
C TYR A 229 16.82 5.72 8.92
N THR A 230 15.68 5.55 8.25
CA THR A 230 15.45 6.08 6.91
C THR A 230 15.43 7.61 6.92
N GLU A 231 14.78 8.21 7.91
CA GLU A 231 14.78 9.66 8.14
C GLU A 231 16.20 10.18 8.32
N ARG A 232 16.98 9.59 9.23
CA ARG A 232 18.37 10.01 9.49
C ARG A 232 19.23 9.92 8.24
N ARG A 233 19.08 8.84 7.48
CA ARG A 233 19.84 8.62 6.24
C ARG A 233 19.46 9.63 5.16
N MET A 234 18.17 9.94 5.01
CA MET A 234 17.71 10.96 4.08
C MET A 234 18.20 12.35 4.48
N ARG A 235 18.09 12.71 5.77
CA ARG A 235 18.61 13.97 6.32
C ARG A 235 20.11 14.12 6.07
N ALA A 236 20.89 13.07 6.32
CA ALA A 236 22.33 13.07 6.06
C ALA A 236 22.64 13.33 4.58
N ARG A 237 21.87 12.74 3.64
CA ARG A 237 22.02 12.99 2.21
C ARG A 237 21.64 14.41 1.81
N LEU A 238 20.60 14.98 2.41
CA LEU A 238 20.22 16.38 2.16
C LEU A 238 21.30 17.36 2.64
N LEU A 239 21.98 17.05 3.75
CA LEU A 239 23.09 17.87 4.28
C LEU A 239 24.37 17.80 3.42
N GLU A 240 24.50 16.84 2.50
CA GLU A 240 25.59 16.80 1.51
C GLU A 240 25.40 17.85 0.39
N LEU A 241 24.19 18.41 0.24
CA LEU A 241 23.90 19.43 -0.77
C LEU A 241 24.44 20.80 -0.32
N PRO A 242 25.01 21.62 -1.21
CA PRO A 242 25.46 22.97 -0.86
C PRO A 242 24.29 23.85 -0.41
N ASP A 243 24.45 24.70 0.60
CA ASP A 243 23.41 25.67 0.95
C ASP A 243 23.09 26.58 -0.26
N GLY A 244 21.80 26.70 -0.60
CA GLY A 244 21.40 27.48 -1.77
C GLY A 244 19.91 27.46 -2.08
N THR A 245 19.56 28.02 -3.24
CA THR A 245 18.20 27.96 -3.79
C THR A 245 18.26 27.52 -5.23
N TRP A 246 17.65 26.36 -5.52
CA TRP A 246 17.56 25.80 -6.86
C TRP A 246 16.17 26.09 -7.44
N ARG A 247 16.11 26.41 -8.74
CA ARG A 247 14.85 26.69 -9.45
C ARG A 247 14.86 25.98 -10.79
N HIS A 248 13.71 25.43 -11.18
CA HIS A 248 13.47 24.83 -12.48
C HIS A 248 12.09 25.25 -13.00
N ARG A 249 11.91 25.27 -14.33
CA ARG A 249 10.62 25.53 -14.98
C ARG A 249 10.46 24.56 -16.15
N GLY A 250 9.36 23.82 -16.15
CA GLY A 250 8.91 22.96 -17.25
C GLY A 250 7.61 23.47 -17.86
N TYR A 251 7.33 23.04 -19.09
CA TYR A 251 6.09 23.34 -19.83
C TYR A 251 5.61 22.01 -20.45
N ILE A 252 4.28 21.82 -20.54
CA ILE A 252 3.62 20.68 -21.20
C ILE A 252 2.93 21.19 -22.46
#